data_AF-A0A8H7VUT7-F1
#
_entry.id   AF-A0A8H7VUT7-F1
#
_cell.length_a   1.000
_cell.length_b   1.000
_cell.length_c   1.000
_cell.angle_alpha   90.00
_cell.angle_beta   90.00
_cell.angle_gamma   90.00
#
_symmetry.space_group_name_H-M   'P 1'
#
loop_
_entity.id
_entity.type
_entity.pdbx_description
1 polymer ?
#
loop_
_entity_poly.entity_id
_entity_poly.type
_entity_poly.pdbx_seq_one_letter_code
_entity_poly.pdbx_strand_id
1 'polypeptide(L)'
;MVNPGFIISSALCSIATLIVVIQAICNPKKLRYLIVCYAIFTLPSAIVNNITAEGILRQRWNTFCYLLSTSLMLSLNYYMTLDIGFKMQVRKTWLRYLFYISVLLLITVIALLIIQIALLLSHTEREYTIRWMFILGVCLAIGGQFSAFLYAFLPLIRWKKHRTQEAHSRTTAYGIWFLSIQSMWYSLYGVLYFWFFAVNTWDQFQNMLACDYPMRFVLCLMFTFSPPAWIIDCMSSQLSSHHRSNLHTTHGGTLSQNIPDIYLPTLPAEERYVSFGEDDDGKMGSQIAMINATYTQKPQPSYNSSSA
;
A
#
# COMPACT_ATOMS: atom_id res chain seq x y z
N MET A 1 19.60 26.45 -22.51
CA MET A 1 19.13 25.38 -23.41
C MET A 1 18.16 24.52 -22.64
N VAL A 2 16.96 24.26 -23.17
CA VAL A 2 15.97 23.43 -22.48
C VAL A 2 16.42 21.97 -22.53
N ASN A 3 16.52 21.31 -21.39
CA ASN A 3 16.93 19.91 -21.33
C ASN A 3 15.71 19.02 -21.64
N PRO A 4 15.73 18.25 -22.75
CA PRO A 4 14.57 17.49 -23.20
C PRO A 4 14.09 16.45 -22.17
N GLY A 5 14.96 15.97 -21.29
CA GLY A 5 14.61 15.03 -20.24
C GLY A 5 13.52 15.54 -19.28
N PHE A 6 13.55 16.83 -18.95
CA PHE A 6 12.56 17.42 -18.03
C PHE A 6 11.18 17.60 -18.67
N ILE A 7 11.15 17.95 -19.96
CA ILE A 7 9.91 18.01 -20.75
C ILE A 7 9.29 16.62 -20.83
N ILE A 8 10.08 15.60 -21.19
CA ILE A 8 9.61 14.22 -21.30
C ILE A 8 9.05 13.74 -19.97
N SER A 9 9.75 13.99 -18.85
CA SER A 9 9.26 13.68 -17.51
C SER A 9 7.89 14.32 -17.23
N SER A 10 7.74 15.62 -17.51
CA SER A 10 6.50 16.35 -17.24
C SER A 10 5.34 15.88 -18.13
N ALA A 11 5.63 15.56 -19.40
CA ALA A 11 4.67 15.00 -20.34
C ALA A 11 4.18 13.62 -19.88
N LEU A 12 5.10 12.74 -19.46
CA LEU A 12 4.77 11.43 -18.88
C LEU A 12 3.89 11.57 -17.63
N CYS A 13 4.22 12.49 -16.72
CA CYS A 13 3.43 12.76 -15.52
C CYS A 13 1.99 13.23 -15.87
N SER A 14 1.87 14.09 -16.89
CA SER A 14 0.58 14.61 -17.36
C SER A 14 -0.28 13.50 -17.99
N ILE A 15 0.30 12.70 -18.88
CA ILE A 15 -0.36 11.55 -19.51
C ILE A 15 -0.80 10.53 -18.44
N ALA A 16 0.08 10.22 -17.49
CA ALA A 16 -0.24 9.30 -16.40
C ALA A 16 -1.39 9.83 -15.53
N THR A 17 -1.39 11.12 -15.20
CA THR A 17 -2.50 11.77 -14.47
C THR A 17 -3.81 11.61 -15.22
N LEU A 18 -3.82 11.88 -16.53
CA LEU A 18 -5.01 11.75 -17.35
C LEU A 18 -5.54 10.31 -17.35
N ILE A 19 -4.67 9.32 -17.53
CA ILE A 19 -5.04 7.90 -17.50
C ILE A 19 -5.64 7.52 -16.14
N VAL A 20 -5.02 7.95 -15.03
CA VAL A 20 -5.52 7.70 -13.67
C VAL A 20 -6.91 8.32 -13.46
N VAL A 21 -7.12 9.55 -13.92
CA VAL A 21 -8.41 10.25 -13.82
C VAL A 21 -9.47 9.55 -14.65
N ILE A 22 -9.19 9.22 -15.91
CA ILE A 22 -10.11 8.47 -16.77
C ILE A 22 -10.49 7.14 -16.12
N GLN A 23 -9.51 6.40 -15.60
CA GLN A 23 -9.76 5.13 -14.94
C GLN A 23 -10.58 5.24 -13.66
N ALA A 24 -10.42 6.32 -12.90
CA ALA A 24 -11.22 6.59 -11.70
C ALA A 24 -12.67 6.93 -12.05
N ILE A 25 -12.90 7.65 -13.15
CA ILE A 25 -14.25 7.97 -13.65
C ILE A 25 -14.92 6.71 -14.21
N CYS A 26 -14.21 5.95 -15.05
CA CYS A 26 -14.77 4.75 -15.69
C CYS A 26 -15.04 3.61 -14.71
N ASN A 27 -14.23 3.46 -13.65
CA ASN A 27 -14.50 2.48 -12.60
C ASN A 27 -14.28 3.12 -11.22
N PRO A 28 -15.32 3.72 -10.64
CA PRO A 28 -15.21 4.45 -9.39
C PRO A 28 -14.92 3.50 -8.23
N LYS A 29 -13.70 3.61 -7.68
CA LYS A 29 -13.28 2.92 -6.46
C LYS A 29 -12.63 3.92 -5.51
N LYS A 30 -12.90 3.79 -4.21
CA LYS A 30 -12.32 4.66 -3.16
C LYS A 30 -10.80 4.81 -3.31
N LEU A 31 -10.10 3.70 -3.58
CA LEU A 31 -8.65 3.68 -3.80
C LEU A 31 -8.23 4.55 -5.00
N ARG A 32 -8.96 4.49 -6.10
CA ARG A 32 -8.64 5.25 -7.33
C ARG A 32 -8.83 6.75 -7.13
N TYR A 33 -9.84 7.17 -6.38
CA TYR A 33 -10.00 8.59 -6.02
C TYR A 33 -8.83 9.11 -5.17
N LEU A 34 -8.32 8.30 -4.23
CA LEU A 34 -7.12 8.67 -3.45
C LEU A 34 -5.88 8.81 -4.36
N ILE A 35 -5.72 7.92 -5.34
CA ILE A 35 -4.62 7.99 -6.33
C ILE A 35 -4.79 9.23 -7.23
N VAL A 36 -6.02 9.57 -7.64
CA VAL A 36 -6.32 10.81 -8.39
C VAL A 36 -5.92 12.04 -7.59
N CYS A 37 -6.33 12.12 -6.31
CA CYS A 37 -5.91 13.23 -5.44
C CYS A 37 -4.39 13.34 -5.41
N TYR A 38 -3.70 12.22 -5.20
CA TYR A 38 -2.25 12.18 -5.17
C TYR A 38 -1.61 12.67 -6.50
N ALA A 39 -2.12 12.20 -7.65
CA ALA A 39 -1.66 12.61 -8.97
C ALA A 39 -1.85 14.11 -9.21
N ILE A 40 -3.03 14.65 -8.87
CA ILE A 40 -3.36 16.08 -9.02
C ILE A 40 -2.46 16.96 -8.14
N PHE A 41 -2.14 16.55 -6.91
CA PHE A 41 -1.25 17.33 -6.04
C PHE A 41 0.23 17.21 -6.43
N THR A 42 0.63 16.12 -7.08
CA THR A 42 2.02 15.85 -7.44
C THR A 42 2.39 16.44 -8.81
N LEU A 43 1.44 16.53 -9.75
CA LEU A 43 1.67 17.06 -11.09
C LEU A 43 2.21 18.51 -11.08
N PRO A 44 1.67 19.46 -10.29
CA PRO A 44 2.24 20.80 -10.18
C PRO A 44 3.70 20.80 -9.73
N SER A 45 4.08 19.85 -8.88
CA SER A 45 5.46 19.75 -8.37
C SER A 45 6.43 19.30 -9.47
N ALA A 46 5.99 18.41 -10.37
CA ALA A 46 6.77 18.03 -11.56
C ALA A 46 6.93 19.20 -12.54
N ILE A 47 5.87 20.00 -12.75
CA ILE A 47 5.90 21.19 -13.61
C ILE A 47 6.85 22.25 -13.01
N VAL A 48 6.74 22.51 -11.71
CA VAL A 48 7.63 23.42 -10.99
C VAL A 48 9.09 22.99 -11.13
N ASN A 49 9.39 21.69 -11.06
CA ASN A 49 10.75 21.19 -11.28
C ASN A 49 11.28 21.52 -12.69
N ASN A 50 10.45 21.39 -13.72
CA ASN A 50 10.83 21.76 -15.09
C ASN A 50 11.08 23.28 -15.23
N ILE A 51 10.17 24.11 -14.74
CA ILE A 51 10.32 25.59 -14.76
C ILE A 51 11.57 26.02 -13.99
N THR A 52 11.88 25.34 -12.89
CA THR A 52 13.08 25.60 -12.09
C THR A 52 14.35 25.17 -12.84
N ALA A 53 14.31 24.07 -13.60
CA ALA A 53 15.44 23.61 -14.42
C ALA A 53 15.74 24.56 -15.59
N GLU A 54 14.73 25.27 -16.09
CA GLU A 54 14.91 26.36 -17.07
C GLU A 54 15.46 27.65 -16.43
N GLY A 55 15.61 27.70 -15.11
CA GLY A 55 16.12 28.86 -14.38
C GLY A 55 15.12 30.00 -14.20
N ILE A 56 13.85 29.77 -14.52
CA ILE A 56 12.78 30.79 -14.41
C ILE A 56 12.36 30.97 -12.95
N LEU A 57 12.30 29.87 -12.19
CA LEU A 57 11.85 29.85 -10.81
C LEU A 57 13.02 29.51 -9.87
N ARG A 58 13.02 30.08 -8.66
CA ARG A 58 14.04 29.77 -7.64
C ARG A 58 13.88 28.35 -7.09
N GLN A 59 15.01 27.68 -6.81
CA GLN A 59 15.07 26.31 -6.28
C GLN A 59 14.25 26.08 -5.01
N ARG A 60 14.14 27.11 -4.15
CA ARG A 60 13.33 27.04 -2.92
C ARG A 60 11.89 26.56 -3.17
N TRP A 61 11.28 27.00 -4.27
CA TRP A 61 9.89 26.65 -4.59
C TRP A 61 9.78 25.21 -5.07
N ASN A 62 10.79 24.73 -5.81
CA ASN A 62 10.90 23.34 -6.19
C ASN A 62 11.05 22.42 -4.98
N THR A 63 11.94 22.79 -4.05
CA THR A 63 12.10 22.11 -2.76
C THR A 63 10.81 22.08 -1.96
N PHE A 64 10.11 23.23 -1.87
CA PHE A 64 8.82 23.33 -1.18
C PHE A 64 7.76 22.40 -1.79
N CYS A 65 7.55 22.48 -3.10
CA CYS A 65 6.58 21.64 -3.81
C CYS A 65 6.89 20.15 -3.64
N TYR A 66 8.17 19.78 -3.75
CA TYR A 66 8.61 18.41 -3.50
C TYR A 66 8.29 17.94 -2.07
N LEU A 67 8.60 18.73 -1.04
CA LEU A 67 8.32 18.36 0.35
C LEU A 67 6.82 18.21 0.62
N LEU A 68 6.02 19.11 0.06
CA LEU A 68 4.56 19.07 0.18
C LEU A 68 3.95 17.86 -0.54
N SER A 69 4.36 17.59 -1.78
CA SER A 69 3.91 16.41 -2.51
C SER A 69 4.33 15.11 -1.80
N THR A 70 5.56 15.09 -1.25
CA THR A 70 6.08 13.91 -0.54
C THR A 70 5.34 13.66 0.77
N SER A 71 4.97 14.68 1.53
CA SER A 71 4.20 14.51 2.78
C SER A 71 2.81 13.95 2.50
N LEU A 72 2.14 14.43 1.46
CA LEU A 72 0.86 13.90 0.99
C LEU A 72 1.00 12.46 0.51
N MET A 73 1.99 12.16 -0.33
CA MET A 73 2.27 10.82 -0.83
C MET A 73 2.43 9.81 0.32
N LEU A 74 3.32 10.14 1.26
CA LEU A 74 3.65 9.24 2.36
C LEU A 74 2.42 9.00 3.22
N SER A 75 1.68 10.05 3.58
CA SER A 75 0.46 9.93 4.39
C SER A 75 -0.60 9.04 3.72
N LEU A 76 -0.85 9.24 2.43
CA LEU A 76 -1.83 8.46 1.68
C LEU A 76 -1.41 7.01 1.53
N ASN A 77 -0.14 6.75 1.19
CA ASN A 77 0.37 5.39 1.01
C ASN A 77 0.39 4.60 2.33
N TYR A 78 0.76 5.24 3.44
CA TYR A 78 0.63 4.62 4.76
C TYR A 78 -0.83 4.33 5.11
N TYR A 79 -1.72 5.29 4.89
CA TYR A 79 -3.15 5.09 5.16
C TYR A 79 -3.70 3.89 4.38
N MET A 80 -3.39 3.78 3.10
CA MET A 80 -3.80 2.63 2.27
C MET A 80 -3.21 1.32 2.81
N THR A 81 -1.91 1.28 3.11
CA THR A 81 -1.24 0.07 3.57
C THR A 81 -1.76 -0.39 4.93
N LEU A 82 -2.01 0.54 5.85
CA LEU A 82 -2.56 0.23 7.17
C LEU A 82 -4.05 -0.16 7.10
N ASP A 83 -4.86 0.46 6.24
CA ASP A 83 -6.27 0.07 6.01
C ASP A 83 -6.36 -1.37 5.47
N ILE A 84 -5.49 -1.72 4.51
CA ILE A 84 -5.35 -3.09 4.03
C ILE A 84 -4.96 -4.02 5.17
N GLY A 85 -3.93 -3.65 5.95
CA GLY A 85 -3.45 -4.46 7.06
C GLY A 85 -4.52 -4.70 8.12
N PHE A 86 -5.25 -3.67 8.52
CA PHE A 86 -6.34 -3.76 9.50
C PHE A 86 -7.41 -4.76 9.06
N LYS A 87 -7.80 -4.74 7.78
CA LYS A 87 -8.79 -5.66 7.21
C LYS A 87 -8.30 -7.10 7.12
N MET A 88 -6.99 -7.33 6.99
CA MET A 88 -6.40 -8.67 6.88
C MET A 88 -6.05 -9.32 8.23
N GLN A 89 -6.13 -8.59 9.34
CA GLN A 89 -5.68 -9.11 10.64
C GLN A 89 -6.71 -10.00 11.33
N VAL A 90 -6.35 -11.27 11.52
CA VAL A 90 -7.00 -12.16 12.50
C VAL A 90 -6.20 -12.13 13.81
N ARG A 91 -6.62 -11.27 14.74
CA ARG A 91 -6.34 -11.23 16.20
C ARG A 91 -4.97 -11.81 16.67
N LYS A 92 -3.82 -11.33 16.18
CA LYS A 92 -2.51 -11.66 16.77
C LYS A 92 -1.86 -10.44 17.40
N THR A 93 -1.53 -10.55 18.69
CA THR A 93 -1.08 -9.46 19.55
C THR A 93 0.28 -8.87 19.14
N TRP A 94 1.21 -9.69 18.67
CA TRP A 94 2.57 -9.23 18.34
C TRP A 94 2.65 -8.36 17.07
N LEU A 95 1.74 -8.56 16.10
CA LEU A 95 1.69 -7.75 14.89
C LEU A 95 1.29 -6.31 15.19
N ARG A 96 0.60 -6.05 16.31
CA ARG A 96 0.23 -4.69 16.73
C ARG A 96 1.44 -3.82 17.01
N TYR A 97 2.58 -4.40 17.43
CA TYR A 97 3.81 -3.62 17.61
C TYR A 97 4.33 -3.05 16.29
N LEU A 98 4.22 -3.78 15.18
CA LEU A 98 4.60 -3.28 13.86
C LEU A 98 3.72 -2.10 13.43
N PHE A 99 2.42 -2.16 13.75
CA PHE A 99 1.50 -1.03 13.54
C PHE A 99 1.95 0.21 14.33
N TYR A 100 2.18 0.08 15.63
CA TYR A 100 2.59 1.22 16.46
C TYR A 100 3.93 1.82 16.03
N ILE A 101 4.92 0.97 15.73
CA ILE A 101 6.23 1.42 15.21
C ILE A 101 6.05 2.15 13.88
N SER A 102 5.27 1.59 12.96
CA SER A 102 4.94 2.22 11.67
C SER A 102 4.30 3.59 11.83
N VAL A 103 3.31 3.72 12.72
CA VAL A 103 2.63 4.99 12.97
C VAL A 103 3.57 6.02 13.61
N LEU A 104 4.39 5.62 14.59
CA LEU A 104 5.37 6.50 15.23
C LEU A 104 6.40 7.01 14.22
N LEU A 105 6.91 6.15 13.35
CA LEU A 105 7.84 6.52 12.28
C LEU A 105 7.19 7.48 11.29
N LEU A 106 5.93 7.24 10.89
CA LEU A 106 5.19 8.17 10.03
C LEU A 106 5.06 9.55 10.67
N ILE A 107 4.61 9.64 11.92
CA ILE A 107 4.45 10.91 12.64
C ILE A 107 5.79 11.66 12.68
N THR A 108 6.88 10.94 12.96
CA THR A 108 8.23 11.51 13.02
C THR A 108 8.67 12.05 11.65
N VAL A 109 8.43 11.30 10.57
CA VAL A 109 8.75 11.73 9.20
C VAL A 109 7.94 12.97 8.82
N ILE A 110 6.63 12.99 9.10
CA ILE A 110 5.77 14.14 8.81
C ILE A 110 6.23 15.37 9.62
N ALA A 111 6.57 15.19 10.89
CA ALA A 111 7.13 16.28 11.71
C ALA A 111 8.44 16.83 11.12
N LEU A 112 9.36 15.95 10.68
CA LEU A 112 10.60 16.37 10.03
C LEU A 112 10.34 17.14 8.73
N LEU A 113 9.36 16.71 7.91
CA LEU A 113 8.97 17.42 6.67
C LEU A 113 8.37 18.79 6.98
N ILE A 114 7.49 18.89 7.99
CA ILE A 114 6.90 20.18 8.41
C ILE A 114 7.98 21.13 8.91
N ILE A 115 8.92 20.66 9.73
CA ILE A 115 10.04 21.48 10.20
C ILE A 115 10.90 21.95 9.01
N GLN A 116 11.19 21.09 8.04
CA GLN A 116 11.93 21.49 6.84
C GLN A 116 11.19 22.55 6.02
N ILE A 117 9.86 22.42 5.86
CA ILE A 117 9.03 23.42 5.20
C ILE A 117 9.08 24.75 5.98
N ALA A 118 8.91 24.72 7.30
CA ALA A 118 8.94 25.91 8.14
C ALA A 118 10.30 26.62 8.10
N LEU A 119 11.40 25.86 8.10
CA LEU A 119 12.75 26.40 7.97
C LEU A 119 12.99 27.02 6.59
N LEU A 120 12.48 26.39 5.53
CA LEU A 120 12.57 26.90 4.15
C LEU A 120 11.77 28.20 3.96
N LEU A 121 10.61 28.33 4.62
CA LEU A 121 9.78 29.53 4.56
C LEU A 121 10.31 30.67 5.45
N SER A 122 10.93 30.35 6.58
CA SER A 122 11.46 31.36 7.53
C SER A 122 12.81 31.92 7.13
N HIS A 123 13.66 31.14 6.45
CA HIS A 123 15.00 31.56 6.04
C HIS A 123 15.05 31.73 4.52
N THR A 124 14.73 32.93 4.05
CA THR A 124 14.59 33.26 2.61
C THR A 124 15.86 33.04 1.78
N GLU A 125 17.03 33.00 2.43
CA GLU A 125 18.33 32.73 1.80
C GLU A 125 18.58 31.24 1.55
N ARG A 126 17.81 30.33 2.15
CA ARG A 126 17.98 28.89 1.95
C ARG A 126 17.20 28.40 0.74
N GLU A 127 17.89 27.69 -0.14
CA GLU A 127 17.30 27.11 -1.35
C GLU A 127 16.97 25.61 -1.21
N TYR A 128 17.67 24.92 -0.31
CA TYR A 128 17.59 23.47 -0.13
C TYR A 128 17.25 23.08 1.31
N THR A 129 16.87 21.81 1.48
CA THR A 129 16.64 21.22 2.79
C THR A 129 17.92 21.03 3.57
N ILE A 130 17.80 20.95 4.90
CA ILE A 130 18.91 20.54 5.74
C ILE A 130 19.25 19.09 5.44
N ARG A 131 20.47 18.84 4.95
CA ARG A 131 20.91 17.53 4.43
C ARG A 131 20.68 16.38 5.38
N TRP A 132 21.14 16.50 6.62
CA TRP A 132 21.02 15.40 7.59
C TRP A 132 19.55 15.13 7.94
N MET A 133 18.70 16.17 8.01
CA MET A 133 17.26 16.00 8.26
C MET A 133 16.58 15.29 7.10
N PHE A 134 16.99 15.61 5.87
CA PHE A 134 16.46 14.99 4.67
C PHE A 134 16.85 13.51 4.60
N ILE A 135 18.13 13.17 4.83
CA ILE A 135 18.61 11.78 4.89
C ILE A 135 17.88 11.00 5.98
N LEU A 136 17.81 11.55 7.20
CA LEU A 136 17.11 10.93 8.32
C LEU A 136 15.63 10.70 7.99
N GLY A 137 14.97 11.69 7.38
CA GLY A 137 13.58 11.57 6.94
C GLY A 137 13.38 10.44 5.93
N VAL A 138 14.27 10.29 4.95
CA VAL A 138 14.22 9.20 3.97
C VAL A 138 14.42 7.84 4.64
N CYS A 139 15.41 7.70 5.52
CA CYS A 139 15.66 6.44 6.24
C CYS A 139 14.46 6.03 7.10
N LEU A 140 13.88 6.96 7.86
CA LEU A 140 12.70 6.72 8.69
C LEU A 140 11.47 6.39 7.83
N ALA A 141 11.31 7.05 6.67
CA ALA A 141 10.23 6.77 5.74
C ALA A 141 10.31 5.34 5.20
N ILE A 142 11.50 4.89 4.78
CA ILE A 142 11.73 3.52 4.32
C ILE A 142 11.45 2.51 5.43
N GLY A 143 12.00 2.73 6.63
CA GLY A 143 11.83 1.82 7.76
C GLY A 143 10.38 1.70 8.23
N GLY A 144 9.65 2.81 8.27
CA GLY A 144 8.25 2.78 8.66
C GLY A 144 7.34 2.20 7.57
N GLN A 145 7.62 2.45 6.29
CA GLN A 145 6.91 1.80 5.19
C GLN A 145 7.12 0.30 5.28
N PHE A 146 8.36 -0.16 5.42
CA PHE A 146 8.67 -1.58 5.59
C PHE A 146 7.90 -2.21 6.76
N SER A 147 7.81 -1.49 7.88
CA SER A 147 7.01 -1.92 9.05
C SER A 147 5.51 -2.01 8.75
N ALA A 148 4.95 -1.01 8.05
CA ALA A 148 3.55 -1.01 7.59
C ALA A 148 3.28 -2.19 6.63
N PHE A 149 4.21 -2.46 5.72
CA PHE A 149 4.14 -3.57 4.78
C PHE A 149 4.18 -4.92 5.48
N LEU A 150 5.11 -5.12 6.42
CA LEU A 150 5.13 -6.34 7.24
C LEU A 150 3.85 -6.50 8.05
N TYR A 151 3.33 -5.42 8.63
CA TYR A 151 2.05 -5.45 9.35
C TYR A 151 0.89 -5.93 8.45
N ALA A 152 0.84 -5.44 7.21
CA ALA A 152 -0.25 -5.73 6.30
C ALA A 152 -0.18 -7.12 5.65
N PHE A 153 1.01 -7.57 5.25
CA PHE A 153 1.17 -8.74 4.39
C PHE A 153 1.79 -9.97 5.06
N LEU A 154 2.44 -9.83 6.23
CA LEU A 154 2.97 -10.99 6.95
C LEU A 154 1.91 -12.03 7.36
N PRO A 155 0.66 -11.65 7.73
CA PRO A 155 -0.41 -12.63 7.96
C PRO A 155 -0.68 -13.55 6.76
N LEU A 156 -0.67 -12.99 5.54
CA LEU A 156 -0.93 -13.73 4.30
C LEU A 156 0.13 -14.81 4.02
N ILE A 157 1.41 -14.49 4.32
CA ILE A 157 2.51 -15.43 4.17
C ILE A 157 2.37 -16.57 5.19
N ARG A 158 2.02 -16.25 6.44
CA ARG A 158 1.85 -17.26 7.50
C ARG A 158 0.63 -18.16 7.29
N TRP A 159 -0.42 -17.67 6.64
CA TRP A 159 -1.59 -18.48 6.27
C TRP A 159 -1.32 -19.54 5.22
N LYS A 160 -0.14 -19.58 4.60
CA LYS A 160 0.29 -20.67 3.70
C LYS A 160 0.08 -22.07 4.31
N LYS A 161 0.12 -22.21 5.64
CA LYS A 161 -0.05 -23.51 6.35
C LYS A 161 -1.51 -23.95 6.56
N HIS A 162 -2.53 -23.10 6.37
CA HIS A 162 -3.94 -23.42 6.67
C HIS A 162 -4.91 -23.12 5.52
N ARG A 163 -4.44 -23.15 4.25
CA ARG A 163 -5.30 -22.85 3.10
C ARG A 163 -6.16 -24.06 2.71
N THR A 164 -7.40 -24.08 3.18
CA THR A 164 -8.39 -25.12 2.81
C THR A 164 -9.29 -24.69 1.64
N GLN A 165 -9.32 -23.42 1.24
CA GLN A 165 -10.19 -22.90 0.17
C GLN A 165 -9.44 -22.15 -0.94
N GLU A 166 -9.90 -22.29 -2.19
CA GLU A 166 -9.36 -21.65 -3.39
C GLU A 166 -9.39 -20.12 -3.33
N ALA A 167 -10.46 -19.53 -2.77
CA ALA A 167 -10.56 -18.09 -2.55
C ALA A 167 -9.38 -17.53 -1.73
N HIS A 168 -8.88 -18.27 -0.73
CA HIS A 168 -7.76 -17.83 0.10
C HIS A 168 -6.43 -17.85 -0.66
N SER A 169 -6.27 -18.78 -1.61
CA SER A 169 -5.08 -18.85 -2.46
C SER A 169 -5.01 -17.65 -3.41
N ARG A 170 -6.15 -17.26 -3.99
CA ARG A 170 -6.26 -16.12 -4.89
C ARG A 170 -6.02 -14.80 -4.17
N THR A 171 -6.66 -14.55 -3.02
CA THR A 171 -6.38 -13.35 -2.19
C THR A 171 -4.92 -13.25 -1.77
N THR A 172 -4.26 -14.38 -1.47
CA THR A 172 -2.83 -14.35 -1.16
C THR A 172 -1.98 -14.04 -2.39
N ALA A 173 -2.33 -14.57 -3.57
CA ALA A 173 -1.64 -14.23 -4.81
C ALA A 173 -1.70 -12.72 -5.10
N TYR A 174 -2.87 -12.09 -4.94
CA TYR A 174 -3.00 -10.63 -5.01
C TYR A 174 -2.07 -9.92 -4.02
N GLY A 175 -2.06 -10.36 -2.76
CA GLY A 175 -1.19 -9.78 -1.74
C GLY A 175 0.30 -9.90 -2.06
N ILE A 176 0.76 -11.05 -2.56
CA ILE A 176 2.16 -11.27 -2.95
C ILE A 176 2.53 -10.43 -4.18
N TRP A 177 1.63 -10.29 -5.14
CA TRP A 177 1.84 -9.44 -6.31
C TRP A 177 2.05 -7.98 -5.92
N PHE A 178 1.15 -7.42 -5.11
CA PHE A 178 1.29 -6.05 -4.61
C PHE A 178 2.58 -5.88 -3.78
N LEU A 179 2.93 -6.86 -2.94
CA LEU A 179 4.17 -6.85 -2.18
C LEU A 179 5.40 -6.80 -3.09
N SER A 180 5.40 -7.59 -4.16
CA SER A 180 6.54 -7.70 -5.08
C SER A 180 6.76 -6.40 -5.85
N ILE A 181 5.68 -5.81 -6.38
CA ILE A 181 5.73 -4.50 -7.05
C ILE A 181 6.28 -3.45 -6.09
N GLN A 182 5.71 -3.37 -4.88
CA GLN A 182 6.09 -2.35 -3.94
C GLN A 182 7.57 -2.48 -3.51
N SER A 183 8.02 -3.70 -3.23
CA SER A 183 9.41 -3.99 -2.87
C SER A 183 10.37 -3.59 -3.99
N MET A 184 10.02 -3.89 -5.24
CA MET A 184 10.81 -3.48 -6.41
C MET A 184 10.92 -1.96 -6.50
N TRP A 185 9.81 -1.23 -6.35
CA TRP A 185 9.81 0.24 -6.41
C TRP A 185 10.58 0.89 -5.28
N TYR A 186 10.45 0.43 -4.04
CA TYR A 186 11.25 0.98 -2.94
C TYR A 186 12.73 0.70 -3.10
N SER A 187 13.11 -0.42 -3.71
CA SER A 187 14.50 -0.68 -4.05
C SER A 187 15.01 0.33 -5.08
N LEU A 188 14.21 0.62 -6.13
CA LEU A 188 14.54 1.65 -7.12
C LEU A 188 14.64 3.05 -6.48
N TYR A 189 13.72 3.44 -5.60
CA TYR A 189 13.82 4.69 -4.84
C TYR A 189 15.09 4.71 -3.99
N GLY A 190 15.38 3.61 -3.26
CA GLY A 190 16.58 3.47 -2.46
C GLY A 190 17.85 3.70 -3.27
N VAL A 191 17.94 3.12 -4.47
CA VAL A 191 19.06 3.33 -5.40
C VAL A 191 19.15 4.77 -5.87
N LEU A 192 18.03 5.42 -6.23
CA LEU A 192 18.00 6.81 -6.65
C LEU A 192 18.47 7.76 -5.53
N TYR A 193 17.92 7.61 -4.33
CA TYR A 193 18.32 8.43 -3.18
C TYR A 193 19.76 8.15 -2.74
N PHE A 194 20.20 6.89 -2.78
CA PHE A 194 21.59 6.54 -2.49
C PHE A 194 22.55 7.18 -3.50
N TRP A 195 22.25 7.11 -4.79
CA TRP A 195 23.00 7.80 -5.83
C TRP A 195 23.09 9.31 -5.55
N PHE A 196 21.95 9.95 -5.27
CA PHE A 196 21.92 11.38 -4.95
C PHE A 196 22.78 11.73 -3.73
N PHE A 197 22.73 10.92 -2.67
CA PHE A 197 23.51 11.14 -1.46
C PHE A 197 25.00 10.87 -1.64
N ALA A 198 25.37 9.91 -2.50
CA ALA A 198 26.74 9.54 -2.79
C ALA A 198 27.45 10.58 -3.67
N VAL A 199 26.76 11.12 -4.69
CA VAL A 199 27.33 12.12 -5.61
C VAL A 199 27.43 13.51 -4.97
N ASN A 200 26.64 13.78 -3.92
CA ASN A 200 26.79 14.92 -2.99
C ASN A 200 26.89 16.32 -3.63
N THR A 201 26.13 16.58 -4.68
CA THR A 201 25.94 17.94 -5.22
C THR A 201 24.46 18.25 -5.22
N TRP A 202 24.02 19.17 -4.35
CA TRP A 202 22.65 19.70 -4.34
C TRP A 202 22.24 20.30 -5.69
N ASP A 203 23.23 20.66 -6.51
CA ASP A 203 23.06 21.06 -7.91
C ASP A 203 22.34 20.01 -8.75
N GLN A 204 22.43 18.73 -8.38
CA GLN A 204 21.78 17.60 -9.06
C GLN A 204 20.38 17.30 -8.51
N PHE A 205 19.87 18.10 -7.57
CA PHE A 205 18.57 17.88 -6.94
C PHE A 205 17.43 17.85 -7.98
N GLN A 206 17.47 18.76 -8.95
CA GLN A 206 16.47 18.79 -10.04
C GLN A 206 16.50 17.51 -10.90
N ASN A 207 17.69 16.97 -11.15
CA ASN A 207 17.86 15.73 -11.92
C ASN A 207 17.34 14.52 -11.13
N MET A 208 17.62 14.47 -9.82
CA MET A 208 17.01 13.47 -8.94
C MET A 208 15.47 13.56 -9.00
N LEU A 209 14.90 14.77 -8.90
CA LEU A 209 13.45 14.99 -8.99
C LEU A 209 12.86 14.63 -10.36
N ALA A 210 13.60 14.87 -11.45
CA ALA A 210 13.19 14.48 -12.80
C ALA A 210 13.09 12.96 -12.99
N CYS A 211 13.79 12.18 -12.15
CA CYS A 211 13.61 10.73 -12.08
C CYS A 211 12.52 10.32 -11.07
N ASP A 212 12.46 10.99 -9.92
CA ASP A 212 11.54 10.68 -8.82
C ASP A 212 10.07 10.89 -9.23
N TYR A 213 9.73 11.98 -9.94
CA TYR A 213 8.35 12.23 -10.36
C TYR A 213 7.81 11.16 -11.33
N PRO A 214 8.48 10.80 -12.45
CA PRO A 214 8.03 9.70 -13.28
C PRO A 214 7.84 8.40 -12.52
N MET A 215 8.76 8.05 -11.61
CA MET A 215 8.63 6.84 -10.77
C MET A 215 7.36 6.89 -9.91
N ARG A 216 7.03 8.05 -9.32
CA ARG A 216 5.79 8.27 -8.57
C ARG A 216 4.56 8.03 -9.43
N PHE A 217 4.55 8.55 -10.66
CA PHE A 217 3.42 8.40 -11.58
C PHE A 217 3.29 6.98 -12.15
N VAL A 218 4.40 6.29 -12.41
CA VAL A 218 4.36 4.87 -12.79
C VAL A 218 3.77 4.04 -11.64
N LEU A 219 4.13 4.33 -10.40
CA LEU A 219 3.52 3.68 -9.23
C LEU A 219 2.01 3.96 -9.16
N CYS A 220 1.54 5.19 -9.43
CA CYS A 220 0.11 5.49 -9.55
C CYS A 220 -0.60 4.64 -10.60
N LEU A 221 0.01 4.51 -11.78
CA LEU A 221 -0.55 3.71 -12.87
C LEU A 221 -0.67 2.24 -12.45
N MET A 222 0.36 1.69 -11.82
CA MET A 222 0.34 0.30 -11.34
C MET A 222 -0.74 0.04 -10.28
N PHE A 223 -1.05 1.02 -9.42
CA PHE A 223 -2.16 0.91 -8.48
C PHE A 223 -3.54 1.18 -9.10
N THR A 224 -3.58 1.81 -10.27
CA THR A 224 -4.84 2.12 -10.97
C THR A 224 -5.39 0.87 -11.67
N PHE A 225 -4.51 0.06 -12.27
CA PHE A 225 -4.88 -1.15 -12.99
C PHE A 225 -4.93 -2.37 -12.06
N SER A 226 -5.90 -3.25 -12.32
CA SER A 226 -5.90 -4.57 -11.70
C SER A 226 -4.67 -5.37 -12.18
N PRO A 227 -4.12 -6.27 -11.35
CA PRO A 227 -3.06 -7.16 -11.81
C PRO A 227 -3.55 -8.02 -12.99
N PRO A 228 -2.67 -8.39 -13.92
CA PRO A 228 -3.02 -9.28 -15.01
C PRO A 228 -3.52 -10.64 -14.48
N ALA A 229 -4.69 -11.09 -14.96
CA ALA A 229 -5.36 -12.30 -14.47
C ALA A 229 -4.46 -13.54 -14.53
N TRP A 230 -3.75 -13.74 -15.66
CA TRP A 230 -2.84 -14.86 -15.87
C TRP A 230 -1.71 -14.95 -14.82
N ILE A 231 -1.25 -13.80 -14.28
CA ILE A 231 -0.25 -13.79 -13.19
C ILE A 231 -0.87 -14.31 -11.91
N ILE A 232 -2.07 -13.82 -11.59
CA ILE A 232 -2.80 -14.22 -10.40
C ILE A 232 -3.17 -15.71 -10.46
N ASP A 233 -3.61 -16.21 -11.62
CA ASP A 233 -3.97 -17.60 -11.81
C ASP A 233 -2.73 -18.52 -11.72
N CYS A 234 -1.61 -18.10 -12.31
CA CYS A 234 -0.34 -18.79 -12.17
C CYS A 234 0.13 -18.84 -10.71
N MET A 235 0.13 -17.70 -10.01
CA MET A 235 0.52 -17.64 -8.59
C MET A 235 -0.44 -18.45 -7.71
N SER A 236 -1.75 -18.37 -7.96
CA SER A 236 -2.79 -19.09 -7.21
C SER A 236 -2.67 -20.60 -7.40
N SER A 237 -2.48 -21.06 -8.65
CA SER A 237 -2.30 -22.48 -8.97
C SER A 237 -1.02 -23.06 -8.36
N GLN A 238 0.10 -22.32 -8.40
CA GLN A 238 1.34 -22.73 -7.72
C GLN A 238 1.18 -22.80 -6.19
N LEU A 239 0.45 -21.83 -5.61
CA LEU A 239 0.18 -21.81 -4.17
C LEU A 239 -0.71 -22.99 -3.74
N SER A 240 -1.63 -23.41 -4.59
CA SER A 240 -2.55 -24.54 -4.36
C SER A 240 -1.89 -25.90 -4.62
N SER A 241 -1.07 -26.03 -5.66
CA SER A 241 -0.35 -27.27 -5.99
C SER A 241 0.71 -27.63 -4.94
N HIS A 242 1.36 -26.62 -4.35
CA HIS A 242 2.31 -26.83 -3.26
C HIS A 242 1.64 -27.32 -1.96
N HIS A 243 0.33 -27.10 -1.79
CA HIS A 243 -0.44 -27.67 -0.68
C HIS A 243 -0.80 -29.14 -0.93
N ARG A 244 -1.26 -29.48 -2.15
CA ARG A 244 -1.61 -30.88 -2.52
C ARG A 244 -0.41 -31.83 -2.49
N SER A 245 0.76 -31.38 -2.94
CA SER A 245 2.00 -32.18 -2.89
C SER A 245 2.43 -32.53 -1.47
N ASN A 246 2.35 -31.58 -0.52
CA ASN A 246 2.70 -31.81 0.89
C ASN A 246 1.70 -32.74 1.62
N LEU A 247 0.42 -32.76 1.23
CA LEU A 247 -0.55 -33.73 1.75
C LEU A 247 -0.21 -35.16 1.31
N HIS A 248 0.21 -35.35 0.06
CA HIS A 248 0.55 -36.68 -0.46
C HIS A 248 1.84 -37.25 0.13
N THR A 249 2.81 -36.42 0.51
CA THR A 249 4.05 -36.92 1.16
C THR A 249 3.83 -37.35 2.61
N THR A 250 2.74 -36.91 3.25
CA THR A 250 2.46 -37.23 4.67
C THR A 250 1.65 -38.52 4.83
N HIS A 251 1.04 -39.05 3.76
CA HIS A 251 0.27 -40.32 3.78
C HIS A 251 1.03 -41.54 3.22
N GLY A 252 2.33 -41.43 2.98
CA GLY A 252 3.20 -42.55 2.56
C GLY A 252 3.79 -43.39 3.71
N GLY A 253 3.30 -43.22 4.94
CA GLY A 253 3.65 -44.03 6.10
C GLY A 253 2.44 -44.79 6.60
N THR A 254 2.42 -46.10 6.38
CA THR A 254 1.46 -47.06 6.91
C THR A 254 1.37 -47.01 8.43
N LEU A 255 0.18 -46.69 8.97
CA LEU A 255 -0.36 -47.40 10.13
C LEU A 255 -1.87 -47.12 10.29
N SER A 256 -2.63 -48.19 10.12
CA SER A 256 -4.00 -48.34 10.58
C SER A 256 -4.05 -48.09 12.09
N GLN A 257 -4.85 -47.12 12.53
CA GLN A 257 -5.44 -47.15 13.87
C GLN A 257 -6.70 -46.29 13.91
N ASN A 258 -7.81 -46.96 14.20
CA ASN A 258 -9.12 -46.40 14.52
C ASN A 258 -9.00 -45.32 15.60
N ILE A 259 -9.47 -44.11 15.30
CA ILE A 259 -9.78 -43.08 16.30
C ILE A 259 -11.28 -42.77 16.16
N PRO A 260 -12.09 -42.86 17.24
CA PRO A 260 -13.51 -42.57 17.16
C PRO A 260 -13.77 -41.07 16.96
N ASP A 261 -14.82 -40.78 16.20
CA ASP A 261 -15.31 -39.44 15.89
C ASP A 261 -15.58 -38.62 17.16
N ILE A 262 -14.67 -37.70 17.47
CA ILE A 262 -14.94 -36.62 18.41
C ILE A 262 -15.68 -35.53 17.62
N TYR A 263 -17.00 -35.48 17.82
CA TYR A 263 -17.85 -34.37 17.41
C TYR A 263 -17.30 -33.06 17.98
N LEU A 264 -16.67 -32.24 17.13
CA LEU A 264 -16.48 -30.82 17.41
C LEU A 264 -17.80 -30.10 17.06
N PRO A 265 -18.39 -29.32 17.98
CA PRO A 265 -19.58 -28.53 17.66
C PRO A 265 -19.25 -27.52 16.56
N THR A 266 -19.97 -27.63 15.45
CA THR A 266 -20.01 -26.65 14.36
C THR A 266 -20.47 -25.30 14.91
N LEU A 267 -19.52 -24.38 15.10
CA LEU A 267 -19.82 -22.96 15.24
C LEU A 267 -20.38 -22.46 13.89
N PRO A 268 -21.45 -21.64 13.89
CA PRO A 268 -22.10 -21.20 12.66
C PRO A 268 -21.15 -20.37 11.79
N ALA A 269 -21.16 -20.68 10.50
CA ALA A 269 -20.23 -20.19 9.48
C ALA A 269 -20.44 -18.71 9.06
N GLU A 270 -21.19 -17.91 9.83
CA GLU A 270 -21.78 -16.67 9.32
C GLU A 270 -20.97 -15.39 9.61
N GLU A 271 -19.87 -15.43 10.37
CA GLU A 271 -19.25 -14.18 10.87
C GLU A 271 -17.88 -13.78 10.32
N ARG A 272 -17.25 -14.48 9.36
CA ARG A 272 -15.95 -14.03 8.84
C ARG A 272 -15.69 -14.39 7.38
N TYR A 273 -16.19 -13.56 6.47
CA TYR A 273 -15.65 -13.54 5.11
C TYR A 273 -15.53 -12.11 4.61
N VAL A 274 -14.29 -11.69 4.36
CA VAL A 274 -14.02 -10.65 3.36
C VAL A 274 -13.80 -11.41 2.06
N SER A 275 -14.88 -11.62 1.32
CA SER A 275 -14.83 -12.12 -0.05
C SER A 275 -14.43 -10.96 -0.96
N PHE A 276 -13.33 -11.11 -1.70
CA PHE A 276 -13.09 -10.32 -2.91
C PHE A 276 -13.52 -11.18 -4.09
N GLY A 277 -14.83 -11.22 -4.34
CA GLY A 277 -15.40 -11.86 -5.52
C GLY A 277 -15.26 -10.97 -6.76
N GLU A 278 -14.89 -11.58 -7.88
CA GLU A 278 -15.30 -11.08 -9.19
C GLU A 278 -16.77 -11.46 -9.35
N ASP A 279 -17.64 -10.49 -9.64
CA ASP A 279 -18.94 -10.81 -10.23
C ASP A 279 -18.69 -11.27 -11.68
N ASP A 280 -19.55 -12.15 -12.21
CA ASP A 280 -19.46 -12.80 -13.54
C ASP A 280 -19.30 -11.83 -14.74
N ASP A 281 -19.38 -10.52 -14.51
CA ASP A 281 -19.15 -9.44 -15.49
C ASP A 281 -17.72 -8.87 -15.50
N GLY A 282 -16.75 -9.49 -14.81
CA GLY A 282 -15.35 -9.02 -14.79
C GLY A 282 -15.15 -7.68 -14.06
N LYS A 283 -16.14 -7.24 -13.28
CA LYS A 283 -16.04 -6.09 -12.38
C LYS A 283 -15.75 -6.60 -10.98
N MET A 284 -14.58 -6.23 -10.45
CA MET A 284 -14.23 -6.46 -9.05
C MET A 284 -15.11 -5.55 -8.17
N GLY A 285 -16.27 -6.08 -7.76
CA GLY A 285 -17.22 -5.47 -6.84
C GLY A 285 -16.72 -5.58 -5.40
N SER A 286 -16.74 -4.46 -4.69
CA SER A 286 -16.59 -4.43 -3.23
C SER A 286 -18.00 -4.40 -2.64
N GLN A 287 -18.68 -5.56 -2.56
CA GLN A 287 -19.87 -5.63 -1.72
C GLN A 287 -19.43 -5.70 -0.25
N ILE A 288 -19.50 -4.54 0.41
CA ILE A 288 -19.40 -4.40 1.86
C ILE A 288 -20.83 -4.50 2.37
N ALA A 289 -21.22 -5.65 2.94
CA ALA A 289 -22.39 -5.70 3.80
C ALA A 289 -22.03 -4.94 5.10
N MET A 290 -22.55 -3.73 5.25
CA MET A 290 -22.65 -3.07 6.56
C MET A 290 -23.65 -3.86 7.41
N ILE A 291 -23.16 -4.59 8.41
CA ILE A 291 -24.02 -5.00 9.52
C ILE A 291 -23.95 -3.86 10.56
N ASN A 292 -24.95 -2.98 10.50
CA ASN A 292 -25.33 -2.15 11.65
C ASN A 292 -25.82 -3.10 12.75
N ALA A 293 -25.00 -3.35 13.77
CA ALA A 293 -25.46 -3.95 15.00
C ALA A 293 -26.22 -2.89 15.82
N THR A 294 -27.47 -2.61 15.42
CA THR A 294 -28.46 -2.04 16.33
C THR A 294 -28.77 -3.15 17.34
N TYR A 295 -28.43 -2.91 18.61
CA TYR A 295 -28.84 -3.75 19.72
C TYR A 295 -30.38 -3.77 19.82
N THR A 296 -31.03 -4.73 19.17
CA THR A 296 -32.40 -5.13 19.52
C THR A 296 -32.30 -6.23 20.56
N GLN A 297 -32.64 -5.90 21.80
CA GLN A 297 -32.89 -6.87 22.87
C GLN A 297 -33.87 -7.93 22.35
N LYS A 298 -33.46 -9.20 22.33
CA LYS A 298 -34.39 -10.31 22.17
C LYS A 298 -35.20 -10.44 23.47
N PRO A 299 -36.53 -10.64 23.41
CA PRO A 299 -37.35 -10.82 24.60
C PRO A 299 -36.92 -12.06 25.38
N GLN A 300 -36.86 -11.95 26.72
CA GLN A 300 -36.71 -13.11 27.60
C GLN A 300 -37.90 -14.07 27.40
N PRO A 301 -37.68 -15.40 27.40
CA PRO A 301 -38.76 -16.36 27.47
C PRO A 301 -39.45 -16.28 28.85
N SER A 302 -40.74 -15.99 28.83
CA SER A 302 -41.64 -16.13 29.97
C SER A 302 -41.74 -17.60 30.35
N TYR A 303 -41.20 -17.97 31.51
CA TYR A 303 -41.52 -19.24 32.15
C TYR A 303 -42.91 -19.13 32.78
N ASN A 304 -43.88 -19.83 32.17
CA ASN A 304 -45.13 -20.20 32.82
C ASN A 304 -44.83 -21.26 33.89
N SER A 305 -44.98 -20.88 35.17
CA SER A 305 -45.18 -21.83 36.26
C SER A 305 -46.64 -21.77 36.67
N SER A 306 -47.41 -22.79 36.28
CA SER A 306 -48.71 -23.10 36.88
C SER A 306 -48.61 -24.43 37.59
N SER A 307 -49.32 -24.51 38.72
CA SER A 307 -49.70 -25.68 39.54
C SER A 307 -48.61 -26.37 40.38
N ALA A 308 -48.61 -26.12 41.70
CA ALA A 308 -49.52 -26.79 42.64
C ALA A 308 -49.97 -25.80 43.74
#